data_AF-A0A1Z7Z8C6-F1
#
_entry.id   AF-A0A1Z7Z8C6-F1
#
_cell.length_a   1.000
_cell.length_b   1.000
_cell.length_c   1.000
_cell.angle_alpha   90.00
_cell.angle_beta   90.00
_cell.angle_gamma   90.00
#
_symmetry.space_group_name_H-M   'P 1'
#
loop_
_entity.id
_entity.type
_entity.pdbx_description
1 polymer ?
#
loop_
_entity_poly.entity_id
_entity_poly.type
_entity_poly.pdbx_seq_one_letter_code
_entity_poly.pdbx_strand_id
1 'polypeptide(L)'
;SALLHNPGANSFSMEEVRPVLRAGKYLIDKAHQHHYMEDTVYFPQFRELLPNFNAAMDLLDSDHKALDEALHSLNSSINRLFVLSALTEPQLVKFYEIAHMLQRILHRHLEDEEQIIIPIFLMGH
;
A
#
# COMPACT_ATOMS: atom_id res chain seq x y z
N SER A 1 13.08 16.91 45.39
CA SER A 1 12.77 15.54 44.95
C SER A 1 12.58 15.56 43.45
N ALA A 2 13.69 15.48 42.70
CA ALA A 2 13.68 15.40 41.25
C ALA A 2 13.57 13.92 40.88
N LEU A 3 12.34 13.42 40.76
CA LEU A 3 12.06 12.05 40.35
C LEU A 3 12.17 11.97 38.83
N LEU A 4 13.32 11.47 38.37
CA LEU A 4 13.50 10.51 37.29
C LEU A 4 12.36 10.45 36.26
N HIS A 5 12.35 11.38 35.29
CA HIS A 5 11.78 11.06 33.99
C HIS A 5 12.88 10.37 33.20
N ASN A 6 12.79 9.05 33.06
CA ASN A 6 13.66 8.26 32.20
C ASN A 6 12.99 8.19 30.82
N PRO A 7 13.41 8.99 29.81
CA PRO A 7 12.79 8.98 28.49
C PRO A 7 13.05 7.69 27.70
N GLY A 8 13.87 6.76 28.22
CA GLY A 8 14.29 5.55 27.52
C GLY A 8 13.35 4.33 27.61
N ALA A 9 12.23 4.39 28.33
CA ALA A 9 11.40 3.19 28.56
C ALA A 9 10.39 2.87 27.44
N ASN A 10 9.98 3.85 26.62
CA ASN A 10 8.95 3.68 25.58
C ASN A 10 9.40 4.14 24.17
N SER A 11 10.71 4.07 23.90
CA SER A 11 11.27 4.44 22.59
C SER A 11 11.90 3.24 21.88
N PHE A 12 11.54 3.04 20.62
CA PHE A 12 12.10 2.02 19.73
C PHE A 12 13.31 2.56 18.98
N SER A 13 14.33 1.72 18.80
CA SER A 13 15.52 2.10 18.05
C SER A 13 15.22 2.19 16.56
N MET A 14 15.81 3.18 15.89
CA MET A 14 15.74 3.26 14.43
C MET A 14 16.38 2.06 13.73
N GLU A 15 17.32 1.37 14.39
CA GLU A 15 17.92 0.15 13.84
C GLU A 15 16.87 -0.96 13.64
N GLU A 16 15.94 -1.10 14.59
CA GLU A 16 14.86 -2.10 14.57
C GLU A 16 13.77 -1.74 13.56
N VAL A 17 13.49 -0.44 13.41
CA VAL A 17 12.35 0.06 12.61
C VAL A 17 12.71 0.23 11.12
N ARG A 18 13.96 0.59 10.80
CA ARG A 18 14.41 0.86 9.42
C ARG A 18 14.12 -0.26 8.42
N PRO A 19 14.30 -1.55 8.73
CA PRO A 19 13.96 -2.63 7.81
C PRO A 19 12.49 -2.59 7.37
N VAL A 20 11.57 -2.34 8.30
CA VAL A 20 10.13 -2.25 8.01
C VAL A 20 9.81 -1.03 7.15
N LEU A 21 10.41 0.13 7.46
CA LEU A 21 10.24 1.34 6.64
C LEU A 21 10.74 1.14 5.21
N ARG A 22 11.87 0.45 5.03
CA ARG A 22 12.42 0.12 3.71
C ARG A 22 11.53 -0.86 2.96
N ALA A 23 11.01 -1.89 3.63
CA ALA A 23 10.06 -2.81 3.04
C ALA A 23 8.77 -2.08 2.58
N GLY A 24 8.27 -1.13 3.37
CA GLY A 24 7.16 -0.28 2.99
C GLY A 24 7.44 0.54 1.73
N LYS A 25 8.63 1.14 1.61
CA LYS A 25 9.05 1.85 0.39
C LYS A 25 9.12 0.95 -0.82
N TYR A 26 9.71 -0.24 -0.66
CA TYR A 26 9.77 -1.22 -1.73
C TYR A 26 8.37 -1.65 -2.20
N LEU A 27 7.44 -1.89 -1.28
CA LEU A 27 6.04 -2.19 -1.62
C LEU A 27 5.40 -1.05 -2.42
N ILE A 28 5.59 0.20 -1.99
CA ILE A 28 5.05 1.38 -2.70
C ILE A 28 5.57 1.45 -4.13
N ASP A 29 6.88 1.32 -4.33
CA ASP A 29 7.49 1.38 -5.65
C ASP A 29 6.97 0.25 -6.56
N LYS A 30 6.76 -0.95 -6.01
CA LYS A 30 6.25 -2.10 -6.76
C LYS A 30 4.77 -1.95 -7.12
N ALA A 31 3.94 -1.51 -6.19
CA ALA A 31 2.53 -1.26 -6.45
C ALA A 31 2.33 -0.19 -7.52
N HIS A 32 3.04 0.94 -7.44
CA HIS A 32 2.97 1.98 -8.48
C HIS A 32 3.43 1.48 -9.85
N GLN A 33 4.52 0.69 -9.91
CA GLN A 33 5.00 0.13 -11.18
C GLN A 33 3.99 -0.86 -11.78
N HIS A 34 3.37 -1.68 -10.94
CA HIS A 34 2.35 -2.66 -11.34
C HIS A 34 1.11 -1.97 -11.89
N HIS A 35 0.47 -1.10 -11.11
CA HIS A 35 -0.76 -0.41 -11.54
C HIS A 35 -0.51 0.47 -12.76
N TYR A 36 0.67 1.10 -12.88
CA TYR A 36 1.00 1.86 -14.09
C TYR A 36 0.91 0.99 -15.35
N MET A 37 1.33 -0.27 -15.29
CA MET A 37 1.22 -1.20 -16.42
C MET A 37 -0.23 -1.62 -16.67
N GLU A 38 -1.00 -1.92 -15.62
CA GLU A 38 -2.44 -2.18 -15.78
C GLU A 38 -3.17 -1.00 -16.44
N ASP A 39 -3.04 0.20 -15.86
CA ASP A 39 -3.78 1.40 -16.27
C ASP A 39 -3.45 1.83 -17.70
N THR A 40 -2.19 1.72 -18.10
CA THR A 40 -1.72 2.28 -19.38
C THR A 40 -1.60 1.25 -20.50
N VAL A 41 -1.55 -0.04 -20.16
CA VAL A 41 -1.32 -1.11 -21.14
C VAL A 41 -2.44 -2.14 -21.12
N TYR A 42 -2.70 -2.80 -19.98
CA TYR A 42 -3.57 -3.98 -19.96
C TYR A 42 -5.06 -3.64 -19.94
N PHE A 43 -5.51 -2.74 -19.06
CA PHE A 43 -6.92 -2.37 -18.98
C PHE A 43 -7.44 -1.74 -20.27
N PRO A 44 -6.71 -0.84 -20.96
CA PRO A 44 -7.12 -0.36 -22.28
C PRO A 44 -7.32 -1.48 -23.30
N GLN A 45 -6.42 -2.47 -23.33
CA GLN A 45 -6.53 -3.63 -24.24
C GLN A 45 -7.72 -4.52 -23.89
N PHE A 46 -7.97 -4.79 -22.60
CA PHE A 46 -9.15 -5.54 -22.18
C PHE A 46 -10.45 -4.83 -22.54
N ARG A 47 -10.50 -3.50 -22.40
CA ARG A 47 -11.69 -2.71 -22.80
C ARG A 47 -11.96 -2.78 -24.30
N GLU A 48 -10.91 -2.81 -25.13
CA GLU A 48 -11.03 -2.96 -26.58
C GLU A 48 -11.48 -4.37 -26.99
N LEU A 49 -10.85 -5.40 -26.42
CA LEU A 49 -11.07 -6.81 -26.79
C LEU A 49 -12.33 -7.41 -26.15
N LEU A 50 -12.70 -6.96 -24.95
CA LEU A 50 -13.76 -7.53 -24.13
C LEU A 50 -14.73 -6.44 -23.61
N PRO A 51 -15.50 -5.75 -24.48
CA PRO A 51 -16.34 -4.62 -24.07
C PRO A 51 -17.36 -4.92 -22.96
N ASN A 52 -17.79 -6.18 -22.84
CA ASN A 52 -18.69 -6.63 -21.78
C ASN A 52 -18.07 -6.56 -20.38
N PHE A 53 -16.74 -6.41 -20.27
CA PHE A 53 -15.98 -6.31 -19.02
C PHE A 53 -15.62 -4.87 -18.64
N ASN A 54 -16.08 -3.86 -19.38
CA ASN A 54 -15.74 -2.46 -19.10
C ASN A 54 -16.09 -2.02 -17.67
N ALA A 55 -17.25 -2.45 -17.15
CA ALA A 55 -17.64 -2.14 -15.77
C ALA A 55 -16.71 -2.80 -14.73
N ALA A 56 -16.12 -3.95 -15.06
CA ALA A 56 -15.14 -4.61 -14.20
C ALA A 56 -13.81 -3.86 -14.21
N MET A 57 -13.38 -3.35 -15.37
CA MET A 57 -12.20 -2.47 -15.46
C MET A 57 -12.43 -1.13 -14.73
N ASP A 58 -13.65 -0.57 -14.79
CA ASP A 58 -14.01 0.65 -14.04
C ASP A 58 -13.93 0.44 -12.52
N LEU A 59 -14.24 -0.78 -12.04
CA LEU A 59 -14.07 -1.14 -10.63
C LEU A 59 -12.59 -1.14 -10.24
N LEU A 60 -11.73 -1.81 -11.01
CA LEU A 60 -10.29 -1.88 -10.72
C LEU A 60 -9.62 -0.49 -10.82
N ASP A 61 -10.01 0.34 -11.78
CA ASP A 61 -9.58 1.75 -11.87
C ASP A 61 -9.97 2.55 -10.61
N SER A 62 -11.14 2.26 -10.03
CA SER A 62 -11.58 2.89 -8.79
C SER A 62 -10.77 2.39 -7.59
N ASP A 63 -10.46 1.09 -7.54
CA ASP A 63 -9.62 0.51 -6.50
C ASP A 63 -8.20 1.09 -6.53
N HIS A 64 -7.63 1.28 -7.73
CA HIS A 64 -6.32 1.90 -7.90
C HIS A 64 -6.26 3.31 -7.31
N LYS A 65 -7.34 4.11 -7.42
CA LYS A 65 -7.40 5.44 -6.79
C LYS A 65 -7.38 5.35 -5.26
N ALA A 66 -8.18 4.45 -4.69
CA ALA A 66 -8.19 4.24 -3.24
C ALA A 66 -6.82 3.71 -2.74
N LEU A 67 -6.19 2.85 -3.53
CA LEU A 67 -4.89 2.26 -3.22
C LEU A 67 -3.77 3.30 -3.33
N ASP A 68 -3.79 4.18 -4.33
CA ASP A 68 -2.85 5.30 -4.46
C ASP A 68 -2.90 6.25 -3.25
N GLU A 69 -4.10 6.61 -2.78
CA GLU A 69 -4.26 7.43 -1.57
C GLU A 69 -3.67 6.76 -0.31
N ALA A 70 -3.87 5.44 -0.17
CA ALA A 70 -3.32 4.67 0.94
C ALA A 70 -1.78 4.54 0.86
N LEU A 71 -1.25 4.28 -0.34
CA LEU A 71 0.19 4.24 -0.61
C LEU A 71 0.84 5.59 -0.35
N HIS A 72 0.20 6.70 -0.77
CA HIS A 72 0.66 8.05 -0.49
C HIS A 72 0.72 8.35 1.02
N SER A 73 -0.30 7.91 1.75
CA SER A 73 -0.36 8.05 3.21
C SER A 73 0.77 7.27 3.90
N LEU A 74 1.01 6.03 3.49
CA LEU A 74 2.13 5.22 3.99
C LEU A 74 3.47 5.88 3.66
N ASN A 75 3.66 6.32 2.42
CA ASN A 75 4.86 6.97 1.93
C ASN A 75 5.22 8.21 2.75
N SER A 76 4.21 9.05 3.00
CA SER A 76 4.34 10.26 3.83
C SER A 76 4.71 9.93 5.27
N SER A 77 4.10 8.89 5.85
CA SER A 77 4.44 8.42 7.19
C SER A 77 5.88 7.90 7.26
N ILE A 78 6.31 7.06 6.31
CA ILE A 78 7.68 6.55 6.24
C ILE A 78 8.69 7.69 6.16
N ASN A 79 8.47 8.68 5.27
CA ASN A 79 9.37 9.81 5.11
C ASN A 79 9.55 10.60 6.43
N ARG A 80 8.47 10.78 7.19
CA ARG A 80 8.52 11.46 8.50
C ARG A 80 9.28 10.65 9.54
N LEU A 81 9.11 9.33 9.57
CA LEU A 81 9.77 8.46 10.55
C LEU A 81 11.26 8.26 10.25
N PHE A 82 11.64 8.26 8.97
CA PHE A 82 13.01 7.96 8.55
C PHE A 82 14.06 8.95 9.07
N VAL A 83 13.65 10.19 9.36
CA VAL A 83 14.53 11.27 9.83
C VAL A 83 14.64 11.34 11.36
N LEU A 84 13.86 10.53 12.09
CA LEU A 84 13.90 10.50 13.55
C LEU A 84 15.12 9.71 14.05
N SER A 85 15.58 10.02 15.26
CA SER A 85 16.64 9.26 15.94
C SER A 85 16.13 8.05 16.72
N ALA A 86 14.85 8.08 17.12
CA ALA A 86 14.11 7.01 17.78
C ALA A 86 12.61 7.22 17.55
N LEU A 87 11.81 6.16 17.69
CA LEU A 87 10.35 6.23 17.60
C LEU A 87 9.71 6.09 18.98
N THR A 88 8.69 6.87 19.27
CA THR A 88 7.83 6.62 20.43
C THR A 88 6.76 5.58 20.08
N GLU A 89 6.24 4.90 21.10
CA GLU A 89 5.11 3.98 20.94
C GLU A 89 3.91 4.60 20.20
N PRO A 90 3.42 5.81 20.52
CA PRO A 90 2.35 6.44 19.73
C PRO A 90 2.68 6.64 18.25
N GLN A 91 3.93 6.94 17.89
CA GLN A 91 4.35 7.07 16.49
C GLN A 91 4.32 5.71 15.78
N LEU A 92 4.76 4.65 16.46
CA LEU A 92 4.73 3.29 15.93
C LEU A 92 3.29 2.79 15.74
N VAL A 93 2.40 3.02 16.73
CA VAL A 93 0.96 2.70 16.62
C VAL A 93 0.35 3.43 15.42
N LYS A 94 0.64 4.72 15.25
CA LYS A 94 0.11 5.49 14.12
C LYS A 94 0.61 4.96 12.77
N PHE A 95 1.87 4.56 12.69
CA PHE A 95 2.44 3.92 11.50
C PHE A 95 1.74 2.59 11.20
N TYR A 96 1.53 1.77 12.22
CA TYR A 96 0.82 0.50 12.11
C TYR A 96 -0.62 0.70 11.60
N GLU A 97 -1.38 1.67 12.11
CA GLU A 97 -2.74 1.96 11.63
C GLU A 97 -2.77 2.26 10.12
N ILE A 98 -1.80 3.05 9.63
CA ILE A 98 -1.69 3.41 8.22
C ILE A 98 -1.34 2.19 7.37
N ALA A 99 -0.36 1.39 7.81
CA ALA A 99 0.03 0.17 7.12
C ALA A 99 -1.11 -0.87 7.10
N HIS A 100 -1.87 -0.98 8.19
CA HIS A 100 -3.02 -1.87 8.29
C HIS A 100 -4.19 -1.39 7.41
N MET A 101 -4.40 -0.08 7.27
CA MET A 101 -5.36 0.45 6.30
C MET A 101 -4.99 0.08 4.87
N LEU A 102 -3.71 0.29 4.50
CA LEU A 102 -3.20 -0.12 3.19
C LEU A 102 -3.41 -1.62 2.96
N GLN A 103 -3.09 -2.46 3.94
CA GLN A 103 -3.27 -3.91 3.84
C GLN A 103 -4.72 -4.28 3.53
N ARG A 104 -5.69 -3.65 4.17
CA ARG A 104 -7.12 -3.92 3.93
C ARG A 104 -7.55 -3.54 2.52
N ILE A 105 -7.11 -2.39 2.03
CA ILE A 105 -7.46 -1.91 0.68
C ILE A 105 -6.78 -2.78 -0.37
N LEU A 106 -5.48 -3.06 -0.20
CA LEU A 106 -4.71 -3.91 -1.10
C LEU A 106 -5.30 -5.33 -1.17
N HIS A 107 -5.67 -5.91 -0.02
CA HIS A 107 -6.29 -7.23 0.01
C HIS A 107 -7.61 -7.27 -0.77
N ARG A 108 -8.46 -6.26 -0.58
CA ARG A 108 -9.73 -6.18 -1.32
C ARG A 108 -9.51 -6.02 -2.82
N HIS A 109 -8.59 -5.14 -3.21
CA HIS A 109 -8.22 -4.92 -4.60
C HIS A 109 -7.72 -6.22 -5.27
N LEU A 110 -6.83 -6.97 -4.60
CA LEU A 110 -6.34 -8.25 -5.13
C LEU A 110 -7.46 -9.28 -5.27
N GLU A 111 -8.41 -9.35 -4.33
CA GLU A 111 -9.57 -10.24 -4.46
C GLU A 111 -10.43 -9.88 -5.68
N ASP A 112 -10.74 -8.60 -5.86
CA ASP A 112 -11.54 -8.11 -6.99
C ASP A 112 -10.77 -8.33 -8.31
N GLU A 113 -9.47 -8.04 -8.35
CA GLU A 113 -8.61 -8.27 -9.52
C GLU A 113 -8.54 -9.76 -9.88
N GLU A 114 -8.27 -10.65 -8.94
CA GLU A 114 -8.21 -12.10 -9.19
C GLU A 114 -9.55 -12.62 -9.73
N GLN A 115 -10.67 -12.16 -9.17
CA GLN A 115 -12.02 -12.55 -9.63
C GLN A 115 -12.34 -12.08 -11.04
N ILE A 116 -11.72 -11.00 -11.51
CA ILE A 116 -11.96 -10.42 -12.84
C ILE A 116 -10.95 -10.96 -13.86
N ILE A 117 -9.66 -10.89 -13.53
CA ILE A 117 -8.54 -11.15 -14.43
C ILE A 117 -8.32 -12.65 -14.66
N ILE A 118 -8.45 -13.50 -13.63
CA ILE A 118 -8.27 -14.95 -13.80
C ILE A 118 -9.28 -15.51 -14.82
N PRO A 119 -10.60 -15.23 -14.72
CA PRO A 119 -11.54 -15.69 -15.74
C PRO A 119 -11.23 -15.18 -17.15
N ILE A 120 -10.78 -13.94 -17.30
CA ILE A 120 -10.39 -13.39 -18.62
C ILE A 120 -9.30 -14.24 -19.26
N PHE A 121 -8.27 -14.64 -18.50
CA PHE A 121 -7.22 -15.51 -19.01
C PHE A 121 -7.69 -16.95 -19.28
N LEU A 122 -8.63 -17.46 -18.48
CA LEU A 122 -9.17 -18.82 -18.65
C LEU A 122 -10.21 -18.92 -19.79
N MET A 123 -10.80 -17.81 -20.23
CA MET A 123 -11.62 -17.76 -21.45
C MET A 123 -10.78 -17.96 -22.72
N GLY A 124 -9.45 -17.87 -22.61
CA GLY A 124 -8.49 -18.17 -23.67
C GLY A 124 -8.23 -19.67 -23.84
N HIS A 125 -9.27 -20.46 -24.16
CA HIS A 125 -9.30 -21.66 -25.00
C HIS A 125 -10.74 -22.14 -25.21
#